data_AF-A0A970FGL6-F1
#
_entry.id   AF-A0A970FGL6-F1
#
_cell.length_a   1.000
_cell.length_b   1.000
_cell.length_c   1.000
_cell.angle_alpha   90.00
_cell.angle_beta   90.00
_cell.angle_gamma   90.00
#
_symmetry.space_group_name_H-M   'P 1'
#
loop_
_entity.id
_entity.type
_entity.pdbx_description
1 polymer ?
#
loop_
_entity_poly.entity_id
_entity_poly.type
_entity_poly.pdbx_seq_one_letter_code
_entity_poly.pdbx_strand_id
1 'polypeptide(L)'
;KTVDEVKDEKFDGLIITGAPVETMEFEEVAYWDELKELMEWSVTNVFSTFHICWAAQAGLWYHYGIPKYKLDKKIFGVFPHYVTEKYVKLFRGFDDIFYVPQSRHTEVRREDIEKVSGLKILSESEESGVYIVVAKNGRQIFVTGHSEYDPGTLKDEYVRDVNKGMDIDIPKNYFPDDDPQKPPIVTWRGHANLLFANWLNYYVYQETPYDIHSISKEWQPGL
;
A
#
# COMPACT_ATOMS: atom_id res chain seq x y z
N LYS A 1 -10.43 -10.70 -15.35
CA LYS A 1 -11.87 -10.91 -15.19
C LYS A 1 -12.48 -9.62 -14.66
N THR A 2 -13.66 -9.19 -15.10
CA THR A 2 -14.38 -8.05 -14.48
C THR A 2 -15.00 -8.49 -13.15
N VAL A 3 -15.44 -7.55 -12.32
CA VAL A 3 -16.18 -7.87 -11.08
C VAL A 3 -17.41 -8.72 -11.41
N ASP A 4 -18.14 -8.40 -12.48
CA ASP A 4 -19.30 -9.17 -12.93
C ASP A 4 -18.99 -10.64 -13.25
N GLU A 5 -17.80 -10.92 -13.78
CA GLU A 5 -17.36 -12.27 -14.11
C GLU A 5 -16.96 -13.09 -12.87
N VAL A 6 -16.68 -12.43 -11.73
CA VAL A 6 -16.23 -13.09 -10.48
C VAL A 6 -17.13 -12.81 -9.28
N LYS A 7 -18.28 -12.16 -9.48
CA LYS A 7 -19.14 -11.71 -8.38
C LYS A 7 -19.60 -12.84 -7.45
N ASP A 8 -19.80 -14.04 -8.01
CA ASP A 8 -20.20 -15.25 -7.31
C ASP A 8 -19.00 -16.12 -6.86
N GLU A 9 -17.77 -15.73 -7.23
CA GLU A 9 -16.52 -16.36 -6.79
C GLU A 9 -16.05 -15.74 -5.46
N LYS A 10 -15.25 -16.49 -4.70
CA LYS A 10 -14.57 -16.03 -3.49
C LYS A 10 -13.07 -16.30 -3.62
N PHE A 11 -12.26 -15.45 -3.01
CA PHE A 11 -10.80 -15.48 -3.10
C PHE A 11 -10.16 -15.32 -1.72
N ASP A 12 -9.02 -15.97 -1.53
CA ASP A 12 -8.24 -15.86 -0.30
C ASP A 12 -7.53 -14.49 -0.23
N GLY A 13 -7.08 -13.98 -1.37
CA GLY A 13 -6.33 -12.74 -1.47
C GLY A 13 -6.66 -11.92 -2.72
N LEU A 14 -6.66 -10.60 -2.58
CA LEU A 14 -6.76 -9.64 -3.67
C LEU A 14 -5.66 -8.57 -3.51
N ILE A 15 -5.00 -8.20 -4.60
CA ILE A 15 -4.12 -7.03 -4.65
C ILE A 15 -4.76 -5.98 -5.55
N ILE A 16 -4.91 -4.76 -5.04
CA ILE A 16 -5.32 -3.59 -5.81
C ILE A 16 -4.11 -2.65 -5.91
N THR A 17 -3.58 -2.49 -7.12
CA THR A 17 -2.33 -1.74 -7.36
C THR A 17 -2.55 -0.23 -7.46
N GLY A 18 -1.47 0.54 -7.37
CA GLY A 18 -1.52 1.98 -7.61
C GLY A 18 -1.91 2.36 -9.04
N ALA A 19 -2.25 3.63 -9.24
CA ALA A 19 -2.59 4.20 -10.54
C ALA A 19 -2.12 5.66 -10.63
N PRO A 20 -1.78 6.18 -11.83
CA PRO A 20 -1.25 7.53 -12.01
C PRO A 20 -2.34 8.61 -12.03
N VAL A 21 -3.23 8.61 -11.02
CA VAL A 21 -4.40 9.52 -10.92
C VAL A 21 -4.47 10.26 -9.59
N GLU A 22 -3.40 10.25 -8.80
CA GLU A 22 -3.41 10.74 -7.41
C GLU A 22 -3.72 12.23 -7.26
N THR A 23 -3.48 13.05 -8.29
CA THR A 23 -3.76 14.50 -8.26
C THR A 23 -5.21 14.84 -8.57
N MET A 24 -6.02 13.87 -9.01
CA MET A 24 -7.47 14.04 -9.25
C MET A 24 -8.23 13.83 -7.95
N GLU A 25 -9.39 14.46 -7.80
CA GLU A 25 -10.33 14.06 -6.74
C GLU A 25 -10.83 12.63 -7.02
N PHE A 26 -11.14 11.85 -5.98
CA PHE A 26 -11.48 10.43 -6.15
C PHE A 26 -12.67 10.24 -7.08
N GLU A 27 -13.71 11.06 -6.90
CA GLU A 27 -14.95 11.02 -7.67
C GLU A 27 -14.79 11.48 -9.13
N GLU A 28 -13.68 12.12 -9.47
CA GLU A 28 -13.37 12.54 -10.84
C GLU A 28 -12.62 11.47 -11.63
N VAL A 29 -12.14 10.40 -10.97
CA VAL A 29 -11.46 9.30 -11.65
C VAL A 29 -12.48 8.51 -12.48
N ALA A 30 -12.20 8.34 -13.76
CA ALA A 30 -13.16 7.78 -14.73
C ALA A 30 -13.72 6.39 -14.35
N TYR A 31 -12.91 5.57 -13.68
CA TYR A 31 -13.28 4.22 -13.23
C TYR A 31 -13.62 4.16 -11.72
N TRP A 32 -13.90 5.31 -11.08
CA TRP A 32 -14.18 5.36 -9.65
C TRP A 32 -15.37 4.51 -9.23
N ASP A 33 -16.46 4.53 -10.00
CA ASP A 33 -17.66 3.73 -9.70
C ASP A 33 -17.36 2.23 -9.77
N GLU A 34 -16.65 1.76 -10.80
CA GLU A 34 -16.20 0.36 -10.91
C GLU A 34 -15.26 -0.03 -9.75
N LEU A 35 -14.36 0.88 -9.35
CA LEU A 35 -13.47 0.63 -8.21
C LEU A 35 -14.24 0.52 -6.89
N LYS A 36 -15.28 1.32 -6.67
CA LYS A 36 -16.16 1.19 -5.50
C LYS A 36 -16.86 -0.16 -5.49
N GLU A 37 -17.37 -0.62 -6.64
CA GLU A 37 -18.00 -1.94 -6.76
C GLU A 37 -17.02 -3.07 -6.43
N LEU A 38 -15.79 -3.00 -6.94
CA LEU A 38 -14.72 -3.95 -6.59
C LEU A 38 -14.41 -3.94 -5.10
N MET A 39 -14.27 -2.75 -4.50
CA MET A 39 -13.94 -2.59 -3.08
C MET A 39 -15.06 -3.14 -2.18
N GLU A 40 -16.33 -2.84 -2.47
CA GLU A 40 -17.46 -3.40 -1.70
C GLU A 40 -17.55 -4.92 -1.85
N TRP A 41 -17.42 -5.44 -3.08
CA TRP A 41 -17.39 -6.88 -3.34
C TRP A 41 -16.28 -7.57 -2.53
N SER A 42 -15.10 -6.95 -2.47
CA SER A 42 -13.95 -7.53 -1.75
C SER A 42 -14.22 -7.75 -0.26
N VAL A 43 -15.10 -6.95 0.37
CA VAL A 43 -15.43 -7.05 1.80
C VAL A 43 -16.13 -8.38 2.13
N THR A 44 -16.88 -8.96 1.19
CA THR A 44 -17.62 -10.22 1.42
C THR A 44 -17.06 -11.41 0.65
N ASN A 45 -16.26 -11.17 -0.37
CA ASN A 45 -15.79 -12.21 -1.28
C ASN A 45 -14.29 -12.44 -1.22
N VAL A 46 -13.53 -11.53 -0.61
CA VAL A 46 -12.10 -11.69 -0.42
C VAL A 46 -11.78 -11.79 1.07
N PHE A 47 -10.91 -12.74 1.43
CA PHE A 47 -10.49 -12.88 2.80
C PHE A 47 -9.55 -11.72 3.23
N SER A 48 -8.45 -11.48 2.50
CA SER A 48 -7.55 -10.33 2.71
C SER A 48 -7.26 -9.54 1.43
N THR A 49 -7.56 -8.24 1.45
CA THR A 49 -7.28 -7.30 0.35
C THR A 49 -6.08 -6.42 0.68
N PHE A 50 -5.11 -6.39 -0.23
CA PHE A 50 -3.87 -5.62 -0.15
C PHE A 50 -3.89 -4.46 -1.16
N HIS A 51 -3.88 -3.22 -0.66
CA HIS A 51 -3.99 -2.02 -1.48
C HIS A 51 -2.64 -1.32 -1.53
N ILE A 52 -2.17 -0.95 -2.72
CA ILE A 52 -0.83 -0.38 -2.93
C ILE A 52 -0.92 1.06 -3.46
N CYS A 53 -0.11 1.95 -2.90
CA CYS A 53 0.03 3.36 -3.25
C CYS A 53 -1.33 4.08 -3.36
N TRP A 54 -1.73 4.55 -4.55
CA TRP A 54 -2.99 5.26 -4.72
C TRP A 54 -4.20 4.40 -4.35
N ALA A 55 -4.17 3.08 -4.59
CA ALA A 55 -5.25 2.20 -4.15
C ALA A 55 -5.37 2.13 -2.62
N ALA A 56 -4.26 2.31 -1.89
CA ALA A 56 -4.30 2.42 -0.43
C ALA A 56 -5.09 3.66 0.00
N GLN A 57 -4.88 4.79 -0.67
CA GLN A 57 -5.64 6.02 -0.42
C GLN A 57 -7.11 5.88 -0.82
N ALA A 58 -7.38 5.28 -1.99
CA ALA A 58 -8.74 5.02 -2.46
C ALA A 58 -9.53 4.12 -1.49
N GLY A 59 -8.92 3.04 -1.01
CA GLY A 59 -9.53 2.14 -0.03
C GLY A 59 -9.75 2.79 1.33
N LEU A 60 -8.79 3.60 1.80
CA LEU A 60 -8.93 4.39 3.03
C LEU A 60 -10.04 5.45 2.92
N TRP A 61 -10.16 6.11 1.78
CA TRP A 61 -11.24 7.06 1.50
C TRP A 61 -12.60 6.36 1.45
N TYR A 62 -12.74 5.33 0.63
CA TYR A 62 -14.02 4.67 0.39
C TYR A 62 -14.58 3.97 1.63
N HIS A 63 -13.74 3.21 2.35
CA HIS A 63 -14.22 2.42 3.49
C HIS A 63 -14.27 3.21 4.80
N TYR A 64 -13.45 4.26 4.95
CA TYR A 64 -13.21 4.91 6.23
C TYR A 64 -13.28 6.44 6.19
N GLY A 65 -13.50 7.04 5.02
CA GLY A 65 -13.60 8.49 4.87
C GLY A 65 -12.28 9.22 5.12
N ILE A 66 -11.12 8.55 5.03
CA ILE A 66 -9.82 9.18 5.22
C ILE A 66 -9.44 9.94 3.95
N PRO A 67 -9.32 11.28 4.00
CA PRO A 67 -8.97 12.07 2.82
C PRO A 67 -7.49 11.91 2.46
N LYS A 68 -7.17 12.26 1.21
CA LYS A 68 -5.79 12.48 0.77
C LYS A 68 -5.47 13.97 0.69
N TYR A 69 -4.21 14.31 0.89
CA TYR A 69 -3.71 15.67 0.87
C TYR A 69 -2.61 15.79 -0.18
N LYS A 70 -2.64 16.87 -0.97
CA LYS A 70 -1.55 17.18 -1.89
C LYS A 70 -0.32 17.62 -1.10
N LEU A 71 0.84 17.10 -1.50
CA LEU A 71 2.13 17.50 -0.96
C LEU A 71 2.69 18.69 -1.75
N ASP A 72 3.44 19.56 -1.06
CA ASP A 72 4.15 20.66 -1.70
C ASP A 72 5.25 20.17 -2.64
N LYS A 73 5.88 19.03 -2.29
CA LYS A 73 6.88 18.34 -3.09
C LYS A 73 6.59 16.85 -3.15
N LYS A 74 6.95 16.21 -4.27
CA LYS A 74 6.86 14.76 -4.42
C LYS A 74 7.69 14.07 -3.34
N ILE A 75 7.12 13.11 -2.62
CA ILE A 75 7.91 12.16 -1.84
C ILE A 75 8.45 11.15 -2.84
N PHE A 76 9.77 11.18 -3.05
CA PHE A 76 10.43 10.43 -4.10
C PHE A 76 11.79 9.91 -3.63
N GLY A 77 11.95 8.59 -3.56
CA GLY A 77 13.16 7.96 -3.05
C GLY A 77 12.90 6.69 -2.26
N VAL A 78 13.88 6.29 -1.46
CA VAL A 78 13.81 5.14 -0.56
C VAL A 78 13.99 5.62 0.88
N PHE A 79 13.02 5.34 1.76
CA PHE A 79 12.97 5.98 3.08
C PHE A 79 13.03 4.96 4.22
N PRO A 80 13.70 5.30 5.34
CA PRO A 80 13.71 4.46 6.52
C PRO A 80 12.33 4.49 7.20
N HIS A 81 11.86 3.31 7.58
CA HIS A 81 10.59 3.07 8.25
C HIS A 81 10.82 2.23 9.51
N TYR A 82 9.91 2.37 10.47
CA TYR A 82 9.86 1.56 11.67
C TYR A 82 8.47 0.95 11.86
N VAL A 83 8.40 -0.09 12.68
CA VAL A 83 7.14 -0.72 13.08
C VAL A 83 6.62 -0.06 14.36
N THR A 84 5.34 0.30 14.39
CA THR A 84 4.71 1.03 15.51
C THR A 84 4.15 0.07 16.59
N GLU A 85 3.88 -1.18 16.24
CA GLU A 85 3.38 -2.22 17.16
C GLU A 85 4.32 -3.44 17.19
N LYS A 86 4.58 -3.99 18.38
CA LYS A 86 5.39 -5.21 18.53
C LYS A 86 4.59 -6.46 18.20
N TYR A 87 5.29 -7.52 17.77
CA TYR A 87 4.75 -8.87 17.56
C TYR A 87 3.64 -8.99 16.50
N VAL A 88 3.58 -8.05 15.55
CA VAL A 88 2.66 -8.14 14.40
C VAL A 88 3.18 -9.19 13.41
N LYS A 89 2.32 -10.16 13.05
CA LYS A 89 2.66 -11.25 12.10
C LYS A 89 3.16 -10.73 10.74
N LEU A 90 2.63 -9.60 10.26
CA LEU A 90 3.01 -8.98 8.98
C LEU A 90 4.49 -8.58 8.92
N PHE A 91 5.08 -8.22 10.06
CA PHE A 91 6.48 -7.77 10.17
C PHE A 91 7.40 -8.85 10.73
N ARG A 92 6.99 -10.12 10.73
CA ARG A 92 7.83 -11.21 11.22
C ARG A 92 9.13 -11.26 10.40
N GLY A 93 10.26 -11.14 11.09
CA GLY A 93 11.60 -11.15 10.48
C GLY A 93 12.07 -9.80 9.93
N PHE A 94 11.29 -8.73 10.08
CA PHE A 94 11.76 -7.38 9.76
C PHE A 94 12.81 -6.91 10.76
N ASP A 95 13.69 -6.03 10.30
CA ASP A 95 14.62 -5.29 11.15
C ASP A 95 13.88 -4.14 11.86
N ASP A 96 14.50 -3.59 12.91
CA ASP A 96 13.95 -2.45 13.65
C ASP A 96 13.73 -1.21 12.75
N ILE A 97 14.65 -1.01 11.81
CA ILE A 97 14.57 0.00 10.75
C ILE A 97 14.73 -0.70 9.40
N PHE A 98 13.82 -0.42 8.48
CA PHE A 98 13.83 -0.98 7.15
C PHE A 98 13.52 0.06 6.08
N TYR A 99 13.90 -0.20 4.84
CA TYR A 99 13.84 0.77 3.75
C TYR A 99 12.71 0.44 2.78
N VAL A 100 11.97 1.46 2.35
CA VAL A 100 10.81 1.31 1.46
C VAL A 100 10.84 2.39 0.36
N PRO A 101 10.68 2.02 -0.92
CA PRO A 101 10.50 2.99 -2.00
C PRO A 101 9.18 3.75 -1.85
N GLN A 102 9.22 5.06 -2.07
CA GLN A 102 8.04 5.93 -2.10
C GLN A 102 8.12 6.81 -3.36
N SER A 103 6.99 6.94 -4.05
CA SER A 103 6.84 7.80 -5.22
C SER A 103 5.40 8.31 -5.30
N ARG A 104 5.13 9.49 -4.73
CA ARG A 104 3.77 10.06 -4.65
C ARG A 104 3.76 11.57 -4.44
N HIS A 105 2.74 12.22 -4.97
CA HIS A 105 2.41 13.65 -4.81
C HIS A 105 1.31 13.89 -3.78
N THR A 106 0.74 12.85 -3.21
CA THR A 106 -0.31 12.93 -2.19
C THR A 106 -0.03 12.04 -1.00
N GLU A 107 -0.61 12.36 0.15
CA GLU A 107 -0.47 11.61 1.39
C GLU A 107 -1.80 11.40 2.12
N VAL A 108 -1.83 10.41 3.00
CA VAL A 108 -2.81 10.32 4.09
C VAL A 108 -2.12 10.70 5.39
N ARG A 109 -2.86 11.28 6.34
CA ARG A 109 -2.28 11.77 7.58
C ARG A 109 -2.60 10.87 8.76
N ARG A 110 -1.61 10.73 9.64
CA ARG A 110 -1.73 9.99 10.91
C ARG A 110 -2.93 10.46 11.73
N GLU A 111 -3.09 11.77 11.86
CA GLU A 111 -4.14 12.38 12.68
C GLU A 111 -5.56 12.00 12.23
N ASP A 112 -5.78 11.75 10.94
CA ASP A 112 -7.10 11.34 10.44
C ASP A 112 -7.33 9.85 10.64
N ILE A 113 -6.29 9.03 10.45
CA ILE A 113 -6.36 7.59 10.68
C ILE A 113 -6.62 7.27 12.15
N GLU A 114 -5.98 7.97 13.08
CA GLU A 114 -6.15 7.78 14.53
C GLU A 114 -7.56 8.14 15.03
N LYS A 115 -8.32 8.97 14.29
CA LYS A 115 -9.72 9.29 14.61
C LYS A 115 -10.69 8.14 14.30
N VAL A 116 -10.30 7.18 13.47
CA VAL A 116 -11.19 6.10 13.03
C VAL A 116 -10.92 4.83 13.83
N SER A 117 -11.87 4.46 14.69
CA SER A 117 -11.80 3.21 15.45
C SER A 117 -11.75 2.01 14.51
N GLY A 118 -10.73 1.16 14.68
CA GLY A 118 -10.56 -0.06 13.88
C GLY A 118 -9.50 0.04 12.78
N LEU A 119 -8.99 1.23 12.49
CA LEU A 119 -7.73 1.40 11.77
C LEU A 119 -6.55 1.34 12.73
N LYS A 120 -5.45 0.74 12.27
CA LYS A 120 -4.18 0.72 12.99
C LYS A 120 -3.04 1.04 12.03
N ILE A 121 -2.25 2.05 12.36
CA ILE A 121 -0.97 2.30 11.68
C ILE A 121 0.02 1.32 12.26
N LEU A 122 0.60 0.46 11.41
CA LEU A 122 1.59 -0.54 11.83
C LEU A 122 3.02 -0.17 11.44
N SER A 123 3.19 0.76 10.49
CA SER A 123 4.51 1.26 10.12
C SER A 123 4.42 2.66 9.52
N GLU A 124 5.43 3.47 9.81
CA GLU A 124 5.60 4.82 9.30
C GLU A 124 7.08 5.19 9.17
N SER A 125 7.32 6.36 8.60
CA SER A 125 8.61 7.01 8.46
C SER A 125 8.49 8.45 8.93
N GLU A 126 9.51 8.94 9.65
CA GLU A 126 9.64 10.36 9.97
C GLU A 126 9.75 11.23 8.71
N GLU A 127 10.28 10.69 7.60
CA GLU A 127 10.50 11.43 6.35
C GLU A 127 9.37 11.24 5.33
N SER A 128 8.81 10.03 5.24
CA SER A 128 7.78 9.71 4.24
C SER A 128 6.40 9.39 4.82
N GLY A 129 6.18 9.63 6.12
CA GLY A 129 4.88 9.50 6.77
C GLY A 129 4.36 8.07 6.87
N VAL A 130 3.03 7.93 6.90
CA VAL A 130 2.33 6.65 7.08
C VAL A 130 2.67 5.70 5.93
N TYR A 131 3.07 4.46 6.28
CA TYR A 131 3.38 3.41 5.31
C TYR A 131 2.34 2.30 5.27
N ILE A 132 2.13 1.60 6.38
CA ILE A 132 1.18 0.49 6.46
C ILE A 132 0.08 0.80 7.47
N VAL A 133 -1.16 0.75 7.00
CA VAL A 133 -2.37 0.77 7.82
C VAL A 133 -3.09 -0.56 7.64
N VAL A 134 -3.64 -1.12 8.72
CA VAL A 134 -4.49 -2.30 8.65
C VAL A 134 -5.85 -2.03 9.26
N ALA A 135 -6.84 -2.78 8.79
CA ALA A 135 -8.19 -2.77 9.34
C ALA A 135 -8.74 -4.19 9.42
N LYS A 136 -9.80 -4.36 10.23
CA LYS A 136 -10.60 -5.60 10.28
C LYS A 136 -9.72 -6.85 10.45
N ASN A 137 -8.78 -6.81 11.40
CA ASN A 137 -7.85 -7.91 11.68
C ASN A 137 -7.00 -8.36 10.47
N GLY A 138 -6.65 -7.43 9.57
CA GLY A 138 -5.81 -7.71 8.41
C GLY A 138 -6.56 -8.21 7.18
N ARG A 139 -7.89 -8.18 7.21
CA ARG A 139 -8.72 -8.35 6.01
C ARG A 139 -8.56 -7.20 5.01
N GLN A 140 -8.09 -6.05 5.48
CA GLN A 140 -7.70 -4.94 4.62
C GLN A 140 -6.35 -4.41 5.08
N ILE A 141 -5.41 -4.34 4.14
CA ILE A 141 -4.06 -3.83 4.34
C ILE A 141 -3.85 -2.72 3.30
N PHE A 142 -3.40 -1.56 3.76
CA PHE A 142 -3.19 -0.35 2.97
C PHE A 142 -1.71 0.02 3.04
N VAL A 143 -1.03 -0.01 1.90
CA VAL A 143 0.41 0.17 1.78
C VAL A 143 0.67 1.36 0.88
N THR A 144 1.10 2.48 1.44
CA THR A 144 1.25 3.75 0.68
C THR A 144 2.53 3.80 -0.15
N GLY A 145 3.52 2.98 0.20
CA GLY A 145 4.80 2.85 -0.52
C GLY A 145 4.79 1.72 -1.55
N HIS A 146 5.95 1.51 -2.15
CA HIS A 146 6.15 0.64 -3.30
C HIS A 146 7.25 -0.41 -3.06
N SER A 147 7.02 -1.31 -2.10
CA SER A 147 7.97 -2.39 -1.81
C SER A 147 8.18 -3.35 -2.98
N GLU A 148 7.22 -3.41 -3.91
CA GLU A 148 7.27 -4.23 -5.11
C GLU A 148 8.20 -3.68 -6.21
N TYR A 149 8.73 -2.46 -6.07
CA TYR A 149 9.53 -1.84 -7.12
C TYR A 149 10.82 -2.60 -7.43
N ASP A 150 11.10 -2.66 -8.73
CA ASP A 150 12.35 -3.14 -9.27
C ASP A 150 13.48 -2.12 -9.06
N PRO A 151 14.75 -2.57 -9.14
CA PRO A 151 15.90 -1.69 -8.95
C PRO A 151 15.89 -0.45 -9.84
N GLY A 152 15.34 -0.53 -11.07
CA GLY A 152 15.34 0.56 -12.05
C GLY A 152 14.13 1.49 -12.00
N THR A 153 13.06 1.17 -11.26
CA THR A 153 11.77 1.87 -11.39
C THR A 153 11.85 3.36 -11.08
N LEU A 154 12.46 3.74 -9.94
CA LEU A 154 12.62 5.15 -9.58
C LEU A 154 13.55 5.91 -10.54
N LYS A 155 14.58 5.23 -11.09
CA LYS A 155 15.43 5.81 -12.14
C LYS A 155 14.63 6.13 -13.39
N ASP A 156 13.80 5.20 -13.85
CA ASP A 156 13.00 5.38 -15.06
C ASP A 156 11.97 6.49 -14.89
N GLU A 157 11.36 6.61 -13.72
CA GLU A 157 10.49 7.75 -13.37
C GLU A 157 11.24 9.08 -13.38
N TYR A 158 12.41 9.13 -12.74
CA TYR A 158 13.23 10.35 -12.69
C TYR A 158 13.62 10.80 -14.11
N VAL A 159 14.14 9.89 -14.94
CA VAL A 159 14.52 10.20 -16.32
C VAL A 159 13.31 10.64 -17.14
N ARG A 160 12.16 9.96 -17.00
CA ARG A 160 10.92 10.33 -17.68
C ARG A 160 10.49 11.75 -17.31
N ASP A 161 10.51 12.10 -16.03
CA ASP A 161 10.00 13.38 -15.53
C ASP A 161 10.96 14.54 -15.89
N VAL A 162 12.28 14.30 -15.82
CA VAL A 162 13.30 15.24 -16.34
C VAL A 162 13.11 15.49 -17.84
N ASN A 163 12.89 14.44 -18.63
CA ASN A 163 12.68 14.58 -20.08
C ASN A 163 11.38 15.33 -20.44
N LYS A 164 10.40 15.36 -19.53
CA LYS A 164 9.20 16.18 -19.66
C LYS A 164 9.41 17.64 -19.24
N GLY A 165 10.59 18.00 -18.74
CA GLY A 165 10.90 19.33 -18.21
C GLY A 165 10.22 19.60 -16.87
N MET A 166 9.86 18.57 -16.11
CA MET A 166 9.29 18.73 -14.78
C MET A 166 10.40 19.09 -13.78
N ASP A 167 10.07 19.98 -12.84
CA ASP A 167 10.92 20.25 -11.68
C ASP A 167 10.81 19.07 -10.70
N ILE A 168 11.81 18.18 -10.72
CA ILE A 168 11.84 16.97 -9.91
C ILE A 168 13.21 16.80 -9.24
N ASP A 169 13.18 16.56 -7.93
CA ASP A 169 14.37 16.26 -7.15
C ASP A 169 14.89 14.84 -7.48
N ILE A 170 16.20 14.62 -7.33
CA ILE A 170 16.80 13.27 -7.44
C ILE A 170 16.18 12.37 -6.35
N PRO A 171 15.79 11.12 -6.66
CA PRO A 171 15.18 10.25 -5.66
C PRO A 171 16.15 10.00 -4.49
N LYS A 172 15.70 10.33 -3.29
CA LYS A 172 16.51 10.26 -2.07
C LYS A 172 16.96 8.83 -1.75
N ASN A 173 18.18 8.69 -1.23
CA ASN A 173 18.76 7.42 -0.75
C ASN A 173 18.71 6.28 -1.77
N TYR A 174 18.79 6.61 -3.07
CA TYR A 174 18.64 5.64 -4.16
C TYR A 174 19.90 5.51 -5.00
N PHE A 175 20.46 6.63 -5.47
CA PHE A 175 21.73 6.65 -6.17
C PHE A 175 22.91 6.87 -5.22
N PRO A 176 24.06 6.20 -5.41
CA PRO A 176 25.27 6.52 -4.67
C PRO A 176 25.69 7.99 -4.90
N ASP A 177 25.92 8.73 -3.81
CA ASP A 177 26.31 10.15 -3.81
C ASP A 177 25.31 11.05 -4.57
N ASP A 178 24.03 10.67 -4.64
CA ASP A 178 22.99 11.35 -5.40
C ASP A 178 23.34 11.57 -6.88
N ASP A 179 24.10 10.64 -7.49
CA ASP A 179 24.51 10.70 -8.91
C ASP A 179 23.65 9.78 -9.80
N PRO A 180 22.72 10.31 -10.62
CA PRO A 180 21.84 9.52 -11.48
C PRO A 180 22.56 8.72 -12.58
N GLN A 181 23.85 8.98 -12.82
CA GLN A 181 24.66 8.19 -13.75
C GLN A 181 25.10 6.85 -13.15
N LYS A 182 25.14 6.73 -11.81
CA LYS A 182 25.49 5.50 -11.12
C LYS A 182 24.31 4.53 -11.04
N PRO A 183 24.56 3.22 -10.95
CA PRO A 183 23.51 2.24 -10.69
C PRO A 183 22.92 2.44 -9.27
N PRO A 184 21.61 2.24 -9.08
CA PRO A 184 20.97 2.41 -7.78
C PRO A 184 21.35 1.30 -6.79
N ILE A 185 21.35 1.63 -5.50
CA ILE A 185 21.55 0.67 -4.41
C ILE A 185 20.19 0.16 -3.93
N VAL A 186 20.01 -1.15 -3.97
CA VAL A 186 18.75 -1.78 -3.55
C VAL A 186 18.81 -2.14 -2.07
N THR A 187 18.13 -1.36 -1.25
CA THR A 187 18.09 -1.51 0.22
C THR A 187 16.76 -2.06 0.74
N TRP A 188 15.73 -2.22 -0.11
CA TRP A 188 14.37 -2.60 0.31
C TRP A 188 14.01 -4.07 0.03
N ARG A 189 14.79 -4.78 -0.80
CA ARG A 189 14.41 -6.11 -1.32
C ARG A 189 14.14 -7.15 -0.24
N GLY A 190 14.93 -7.15 0.85
CA GLY A 190 14.75 -8.10 1.94
C GLY A 190 13.36 -7.98 2.58
N HIS A 191 13.01 -6.77 2.99
CA HIS A 191 11.72 -6.46 3.62
C HIS A 191 10.55 -6.56 2.65
N ALA A 192 10.74 -6.25 1.37
CA ALA A 192 9.73 -6.50 0.33
C ALA A 192 9.35 -7.99 0.26
N ASN A 193 10.34 -8.88 0.18
CA ASN A 193 10.08 -10.33 0.16
C ASN A 193 9.39 -10.80 1.44
N LEU A 194 9.85 -10.34 2.60
CA LEU A 194 9.22 -10.67 3.87
C LEU A 194 7.78 -10.17 3.95
N LEU A 195 7.48 -8.97 3.46
CA LEU A 195 6.13 -8.39 3.49
C LEU A 195 5.14 -9.30 2.77
N PHE A 196 5.41 -9.63 1.51
CA PHE A 196 4.52 -10.46 0.71
C PHE A 196 4.47 -11.91 1.22
N ALA A 197 5.61 -12.47 1.65
CA ALA A 197 5.62 -13.81 2.26
C ALA A 197 4.79 -13.85 3.55
N ASN A 198 4.89 -12.86 4.42
CA ASN A 198 4.13 -12.78 5.66
C ASN A 198 2.65 -12.55 5.39
N TRP A 199 2.30 -11.70 4.43
CA TRP A 199 0.90 -11.52 4.02
C TRP A 199 0.29 -12.84 3.53
N LEU A 200 0.94 -13.50 2.58
CA LEU A 200 0.47 -14.78 2.05
C LEU A 200 0.35 -15.85 3.13
N ASN A 201 1.32 -15.94 4.04
CA ASN A 201 1.31 -16.98 5.06
C ASN A 201 0.29 -16.71 6.18
N TYR A 202 0.27 -15.49 6.72
CA TYR A 202 -0.43 -15.18 7.97
C TYR A 202 -1.72 -14.38 7.81
N TYR A 203 -2.04 -13.92 6.61
CA TYR A 203 -3.25 -13.14 6.33
C TYR A 203 -4.06 -13.70 5.16
N VAL A 204 -3.49 -14.64 4.41
CA VAL A 204 -4.19 -15.37 3.35
C VAL A 204 -4.29 -16.84 3.77
N TYR A 205 -3.19 -17.58 3.76
CA TYR A 205 -3.23 -19.05 3.88
C TYR A 205 -3.68 -19.58 5.26
N GLN A 206 -3.09 -19.11 6.36
CA GLN A 206 -3.34 -19.72 7.69
C GLN A 206 -4.65 -19.27 8.34
N GLU A 207 -5.19 -18.13 7.91
CA GLU A 207 -6.36 -17.51 8.56
C GLU A 207 -7.63 -17.68 7.72
N THR A 208 -7.52 -17.97 6.41
CA THR A 208 -8.69 -18.23 5.58
C THR A 208 -9.42 -19.47 6.09
N PRO A 209 -10.75 -19.39 6.31
CA PRO A 209 -11.51 -20.55 6.74
C PRO A 209 -11.45 -21.68 5.71
N TYR A 210 -11.39 -22.92 6.19
CA TYR A 210 -11.36 -24.10 5.32
C TYR A 210 -12.55 -24.14 4.34
N ASP A 211 -13.73 -23.74 4.81
CA ASP A 211 -14.87 -23.47 3.93
C ASP A 211 -14.85 -22.01 3.47
N ILE A 212 -14.42 -21.80 2.21
CA ILE A 212 -14.33 -20.47 1.60
C ILE A 212 -15.68 -19.75 1.57
N HIS A 213 -16.81 -20.47 1.57
CA HIS A 213 -18.15 -19.86 1.58
C HIS A 213 -18.48 -19.18 2.91
N SER A 214 -17.74 -19.48 3.98
CA SER A 214 -17.91 -18.83 5.29
C SER A 214 -17.32 -17.41 5.37
N ILE A 215 -16.54 -16.97 4.37
CA ILE A 215 -16.08 -15.58 4.28
C ILE A 215 -17.31 -14.66 4.23
N SER A 216 -17.41 -13.75 5.20
CA SER A 216 -18.53 -12.81 5.36
C SER A 216 -18.05 -11.49 5.95
N LYS A 217 -18.91 -10.47 5.98
CA LYS A 217 -18.58 -9.11 6.46
C LYS A 217 -18.14 -9.08 7.95
N GLU A 218 -18.59 -10.04 8.73
CA GLU A 218 -18.37 -10.13 10.19
C GLU A 218 -17.34 -11.18 10.59
N TRP A 219 -16.58 -11.74 9.64
CA TRP A 219 -15.58 -12.76 9.95
C TRP A 219 -14.59 -12.23 11.01
N GLN A 220 -14.56 -12.94 12.14
CA GLN A 220 -13.60 -12.78 13.23
C GLN A 220 -12.68 -14.00 13.19
N PRO A 221 -11.36 -13.85 13.33
CA PRO A 221 -10.48 -14.99 13.53
C PRO A 221 -10.98 -15.85 14.69
N GLY A 222 -11.01 -17.16 14.50
CA GLY A 222 -11.15 -18.08 15.62
C GLY A 222 -9.96 -17.89 16.57
N LEU A 223 -10.26 -17.84 17.88
CA LEU A 223 -9.34 -17.73 19.03
C LEU A 223 -7.95 -18.34 18.81
#